data_AF-A0A971WUD7-F1
#
_entry.id   AF-A0A971WUD7-F1
#
_cell.length_a   1.000
_cell.length_b   1.000
_cell.length_c   1.000
_cell.angle_alpha   90.00
_cell.angle_beta   90.00
_cell.angle_gamma   90.00
#
_symmetry.space_group_name_H-M   'P 1'
#
loop_
_entity.id
_entity.type
_entity.pdbx_description
1 polymer ?
#
loop_
_entity_poly.entity_id
_entity_poly.type
_entity_poly.pdbx_seq_one_letter_code
_entity_poly.pdbx_strand_id
1 'polypeptide(L)'
;MKIVLLEPLGITDEKLSALTQPFEDAGHTFIALPKGSDKTTILKETQDAEVLVIGNMPLPGEILSQSKRLKFISIAFTGFDHVDIEQCKKQGIAVSNASGYATAATAETTIGLMISTMRRFKETEQRCRTGGTMEGLVGPLLNGKTVGVIGPGKIGSAVIKLLNAFGCRVLGYSPSEKSEEEIRRIGYEKVSLEQLLAQSDVVTLHCPLNESTRGLIGAKEIEMMKDGAYLFNLARGPVVDSNALAKALNSGKLAGAGVDVYEIEPPLPQDHPLLQAKNIVTLPHIAWCSHQSLEVRAEIAFENIRQWIAGRQQNKVV
;
A
#
# COMPACT_ATOMS: atom_id res chain seq x y z
N MET A 1 -2.61 32.02 -5.88
CA MET A 1 -2.87 30.88 -6.79
C MET A 1 -4.18 30.22 -6.40
N LYS A 2 -4.84 29.53 -7.34
CA LYS A 2 -5.99 28.66 -7.02
C LYS A 2 -5.50 27.25 -6.71
N ILE A 3 -5.70 26.80 -5.46
CA ILE A 3 -5.33 25.48 -4.95
C ILE A 3 -6.62 24.68 -4.73
N VAL A 4 -6.74 23.50 -5.33
CA VAL A 4 -7.95 22.68 -5.23
C VAL A 4 -7.61 21.31 -4.67
N LEU A 5 -8.21 20.96 -3.54
CA LEU A 5 -8.25 19.62 -2.99
C LEU A 5 -9.45 18.87 -3.59
N LEU A 6 -9.19 17.87 -4.43
CA LEU A 6 -10.23 17.19 -5.21
C LEU A 6 -11.04 16.16 -4.43
N GLU A 7 -10.55 15.72 -3.27
CA GLU A 7 -11.27 14.82 -2.40
C GLU A 7 -10.81 14.96 -0.94
N PRO A 8 -11.66 14.63 0.04
CA PRO A 8 -11.27 14.69 1.45
C PRO A 8 -10.11 13.75 1.78
N LEU A 9 -9.15 14.25 2.57
CA LEU A 9 -7.99 13.47 3.01
C LEU A 9 -8.26 12.62 4.27
N GLY A 10 -9.51 12.57 4.75
CA GLY A 10 -9.89 11.77 5.93
C GLY A 10 -9.36 12.33 7.26
N ILE A 11 -9.04 13.63 7.30
CA ILE A 11 -8.65 14.37 8.50
C ILE A 11 -9.83 15.22 8.99
N THR A 12 -9.76 15.73 10.23
CA THR A 12 -10.80 16.61 10.76
C THR A 12 -10.78 17.99 10.10
N ASP A 13 -11.90 18.72 10.18
CA ASP A 13 -12.01 20.07 9.63
C ASP A 13 -11.06 21.05 10.31
N GLU A 14 -10.80 20.89 11.62
CA GLU A 14 -9.82 21.70 12.34
C GLU A 14 -8.40 21.47 11.78
N LYS A 15 -8.04 20.21 11.51
CA LYS A 15 -6.73 19.86 10.95
C LYS A 15 -6.60 20.37 9.51
N LEU A 16 -7.65 20.23 8.70
CA LEU A 16 -7.66 20.75 7.33
C LEU A 16 -7.49 22.27 7.35
N SER A 17 -8.26 22.98 8.18
CA SER A 17 -8.17 24.44 8.32
C SER A 17 -6.77 24.88 8.75
N ALA A 18 -6.15 24.18 9.70
CA ALA A 18 -4.78 24.47 10.13
C ALA A 18 -3.74 24.29 9.02
N LEU A 19 -3.94 23.33 8.11
CA LEU A 19 -3.05 23.08 6.96
C LEU A 19 -3.28 24.05 5.80
N THR A 20 -4.49 24.62 5.67
CA THR A 20 -4.86 25.51 4.57
C THR A 20 -4.66 26.99 4.88
N GLN A 21 -4.83 27.39 6.15
CA GLN A 21 -4.71 28.78 6.62
C GLN A 21 -3.42 29.48 6.14
N PRO A 22 -2.23 28.85 6.18
CA PRO A 22 -1.00 29.51 5.71
C PRO A 22 -1.02 29.89 4.23
N PHE A 23 -1.78 29.17 3.39
CA PHE A 23 -1.92 29.51 1.98
C PHE A 23 -2.91 30.66 1.77
N GLU A 24 -4.00 30.69 2.55
CA GLU A 24 -5.00 31.76 2.53
C GLU A 24 -4.40 33.09 3.02
N ASP A 25 -3.62 33.03 4.11
CA ASP A 25 -2.87 34.18 4.64
C ASP A 25 -1.85 34.74 3.63
N ALA A 26 -1.32 33.87 2.75
CA ALA A 26 -0.45 34.24 1.64
C ALA A 26 -1.23 34.72 0.38
N GLY A 27 -2.55 34.93 0.50
CA GLY A 27 -3.40 35.43 -0.58
C GLY A 27 -3.72 34.38 -1.66
N HIS A 28 -3.62 33.09 -1.34
CA HIS A 28 -4.07 32.02 -2.24
C HIS A 28 -5.54 31.68 -1.99
N THR A 29 -6.23 31.23 -3.02
CA THR A 29 -7.60 30.73 -2.91
C THR A 29 -7.53 29.22 -2.75
N PHE A 30 -8.14 28.69 -1.69
CA PHE A 30 -8.22 27.26 -1.44
C PHE A 30 -9.67 26.77 -1.61
N ILE A 31 -9.83 25.64 -2.30
CA ILE A 31 -11.13 24.97 -2.49
C ILE A 31 -10.97 23.49 -2.13
N ALA A 32 -11.74 23.02 -1.15
CA ALA A 32 -11.87 21.60 -0.86
C ALA A 32 -13.19 21.07 -1.40
N LEU A 33 -13.12 20.07 -2.29
CA LEU A 33 -14.29 19.40 -2.80
C LEU A 33 -14.77 18.31 -1.82
N PRO A 34 -16.08 18.17 -1.61
CA PRO A 34 -16.62 17.07 -0.84
C PRO A 34 -16.41 15.74 -1.55
N LYS A 35 -16.41 14.64 -0.78
CA LYS A 35 -16.32 13.29 -1.35
C LYS A 35 -17.51 13.05 -2.28
N GLY A 36 -17.23 12.55 -3.50
CA GLY A 36 -18.27 12.22 -4.47
C GLY A 36 -18.77 13.40 -5.31
N SER A 37 -18.04 14.53 -5.36
CA SER A 37 -18.30 15.58 -6.35
C SER A 37 -18.37 15.01 -7.76
N ASP A 38 -19.35 15.49 -8.54
CA ASP A 38 -19.55 15.04 -9.91
C ASP A 38 -18.44 15.54 -10.87
N LYS A 39 -18.36 14.89 -12.04
CA LYS A 39 -17.37 15.23 -13.07
C LYS A 39 -17.47 16.70 -13.50
N THR A 40 -18.67 17.26 -13.53
CA THR A 40 -18.90 18.66 -13.94
C THR A 40 -18.28 19.64 -12.94
N THR A 41 -18.46 19.39 -11.65
CA THR A 41 -17.89 20.18 -10.56
C THR A 41 -16.38 20.08 -10.55
N ILE A 42 -15.84 18.86 -10.67
CA ILE A 42 -14.39 18.63 -10.74
C ILE A 42 -13.80 19.39 -11.93
N LEU A 43 -14.38 19.27 -13.13
CA LEU A 43 -13.90 19.97 -14.32
C LEU A 43 -13.95 21.49 -14.16
N LYS A 44 -15.06 22.02 -13.61
CA LYS A 44 -15.21 23.46 -13.36
C LYS A 44 -14.12 23.98 -12.42
N GLU A 45 -13.89 23.30 -11.29
CA GLU A 45 -12.94 23.78 -10.28
C GLU A 45 -11.47 23.54 -10.68
N THR A 46 -11.19 22.56 -11.54
CA THR A 46 -9.85 22.27 -12.05
C THR A 46 -9.44 23.08 -13.28
N GLN A 47 -10.38 23.75 -13.96
CA GLN A 47 -10.11 24.44 -15.23
C GLN A 47 -9.09 25.58 -15.09
N ASP A 48 -9.20 26.37 -14.03
CA ASP A 48 -8.36 27.52 -13.70
C ASP A 48 -7.44 27.28 -12.49
N ALA A 49 -7.43 26.07 -11.94
CA ALA A 49 -6.55 25.68 -10.86
C ALA A 49 -5.07 25.71 -11.30
N GLU A 50 -4.20 26.19 -10.40
CA GLU A 50 -2.75 26.16 -10.58
C GLU A 50 -2.11 25.01 -9.80
N VAL A 51 -2.77 24.56 -8.73
CA VAL A 51 -2.33 23.46 -7.88
C VAL A 51 -3.49 22.52 -7.61
N LEU A 52 -3.27 21.21 -7.76
CA LEU A 52 -4.19 20.17 -7.32
C LEU A 52 -3.60 19.36 -6.17
N VAL A 53 -4.45 19.03 -5.21
CA VAL A 53 -4.20 18.00 -4.20
C VAL A 53 -5.17 16.87 -4.43
N ILE A 54 -4.66 15.65 -4.56
CA ILE A 54 -5.48 14.46 -4.84
C ILE A 54 -5.11 13.32 -3.90
N GLY A 55 -6.06 12.42 -3.63
CA GLY A 55 -5.80 11.16 -2.93
C GLY A 55 -5.58 10.02 -3.92
N ASN A 56 -6.65 9.26 -4.18
CA ASN A 56 -6.66 8.12 -5.11
C ASN A 56 -7.65 8.32 -6.28
N MET A 57 -8.28 9.50 -6.39
CA MET A 57 -9.13 9.85 -7.52
C MET A 57 -8.32 9.80 -8.83
N PRO A 58 -8.76 9.03 -9.85
CA PRO A 58 -8.08 9.00 -11.14
C PRO A 58 -8.04 10.38 -11.81
N LEU A 59 -6.86 10.78 -12.29
CA LEU A 59 -6.67 11.95 -13.13
C LEU A 59 -6.23 11.52 -14.53
N PRO A 60 -7.18 11.14 -15.41
CA PRO A 60 -6.86 10.77 -16.78
C PRO A 60 -6.36 11.98 -17.58
N GLY A 61 -5.58 11.70 -18.63
CA GLY A 61 -4.98 12.73 -19.50
C GLY A 61 -6.00 13.71 -20.11
N GLU A 62 -7.26 13.33 -20.26
CA GLU A 62 -8.35 14.21 -20.71
C GLU A 62 -8.56 15.41 -19.77
N ILE A 63 -8.58 15.18 -18.45
CA ILE A 63 -8.73 16.26 -17.45
C ILE A 63 -7.49 17.15 -17.49
N LEU A 64 -6.30 16.54 -17.43
CA LEU A 64 -5.03 17.26 -17.48
C LEU A 64 -4.89 18.08 -18.77
N SER A 65 -5.39 17.60 -19.91
CA SER A 65 -5.35 18.32 -21.19
C SER A 65 -6.12 19.64 -21.18
N GLN A 66 -7.13 19.76 -20.31
CA GLN A 66 -8.00 20.94 -20.21
C GLN A 66 -7.52 21.93 -19.15
N SER A 67 -6.75 21.48 -18.16
CA SER A 67 -6.20 22.31 -17.07
C SER A 67 -4.98 23.15 -17.50
N LYS A 68 -5.20 24.16 -18.36
CA LYS A 68 -4.13 24.98 -18.97
C LYS A 68 -3.29 25.81 -17.99
N ARG A 69 -3.77 26.02 -16.77
CA ARG A 69 -3.07 26.78 -15.71
C ARG A 69 -2.38 25.90 -14.68
N LEU A 70 -2.58 24.58 -14.75
CA LEU A 70 -2.04 23.65 -13.77
C LEU A 70 -0.52 23.64 -13.85
N LYS A 71 0.13 23.83 -12.70
CA LYS A 71 1.59 23.86 -12.57
C LYS A 71 2.10 22.77 -11.64
N PHE A 72 1.29 22.35 -10.67
CA PHE A 72 1.69 21.39 -9.66
C PHE A 72 0.57 20.44 -9.22
N ILE A 73 0.91 19.16 -9.02
CA ILE A 73 0.04 18.16 -8.42
C ILE A 73 0.72 17.57 -7.20
N SER A 74 0.07 17.64 -6.04
CA SER A 74 0.46 16.94 -4.83
C SER A 74 -0.44 15.72 -4.61
N ILE A 75 0.11 14.53 -4.81
CA ILE A 75 -0.58 13.26 -4.61
C ILE A 75 -0.40 12.86 -3.15
N ALA A 76 -1.49 12.84 -2.40
CA ALA A 76 -1.60 12.39 -1.02
C ALA A 76 -1.62 10.85 -0.95
N PHE A 77 -0.74 10.18 -1.70
CA PHE A 77 -0.54 8.75 -1.71
C PHE A 77 0.89 8.40 -2.17
N THR A 78 1.39 7.22 -1.84
CA THR A 78 2.71 6.78 -2.33
C THR A 78 2.65 6.31 -3.77
N GLY A 79 1.60 5.55 -4.11
CA GLY A 79 1.32 5.14 -5.50
C GLY A 79 0.74 6.30 -6.29
N PHE A 80 1.09 6.37 -7.57
CA PHE A 80 0.65 7.41 -8.50
C PHE A 80 0.15 6.81 -9.82
N ASP A 81 -0.14 5.50 -9.83
CA ASP A 81 -0.55 4.73 -11.01
C ASP A 81 -1.88 5.23 -11.63
N HIS A 82 -2.67 5.99 -10.85
CA HIS A 82 -3.95 6.58 -11.25
C HIS A 82 -3.82 7.99 -11.88
N VAL A 83 -2.60 8.51 -12.02
CA VAL A 83 -2.31 9.81 -12.65
C VAL A 83 -1.55 9.60 -13.95
N ASP A 84 -1.97 10.26 -15.03
CA ASP A 84 -1.25 10.23 -16.30
C ASP A 84 0.04 11.07 -16.24
N ILE A 85 1.10 10.45 -15.71
CA ILE A 85 2.42 11.07 -15.52
C ILE A 85 3.04 11.52 -16.84
N GLU A 86 2.79 10.81 -17.94
CA GLU A 86 3.32 11.19 -19.26
C GLU A 86 2.65 12.46 -19.78
N GLN A 87 1.34 12.61 -19.54
CA GLN A 87 0.65 13.87 -19.83
C GLN A 87 1.14 15.02 -18.95
N CYS A 88 1.42 14.78 -17.66
CA CYS A 88 2.02 15.80 -16.78
C CYS A 88 3.37 16.28 -17.33
N LYS A 89 4.26 15.35 -17.73
CA LYS A 89 5.56 15.69 -18.34
C LYS A 89 5.40 16.52 -19.61
N LYS A 90 4.50 16.12 -20.52
CA LYS A 90 4.24 16.84 -21.78
C LYS A 90 3.81 18.29 -21.57
N GLN A 91 3.11 18.57 -20.46
CA GLN A 91 2.62 19.91 -20.13
C GLN A 91 3.53 20.69 -19.18
N GLY A 92 4.62 20.08 -18.70
CA GLY A 92 5.51 20.71 -17.71
C GLY A 92 4.88 20.84 -16.32
N ILE A 93 3.91 19.98 -15.98
CA ILE A 93 3.29 19.95 -14.66
C ILE A 93 4.21 19.18 -13.71
N ALA A 94 4.67 19.85 -12.65
CA ALA A 94 5.45 19.21 -11.60
C ALA A 94 4.54 18.31 -10.74
N VAL A 95 5.05 17.15 -10.34
CA VAL A 95 4.27 16.17 -9.56
C VAL A 95 5.09 15.70 -8.37
N SER A 96 4.45 15.71 -7.19
CA SER A 96 5.00 15.14 -5.97
C SER A 96 4.04 14.13 -5.36
N ASN A 97 4.57 13.09 -4.71
CA ASN A 97 3.77 12.10 -3.99
C ASN A 97 3.94 12.22 -2.46
N ALA A 98 3.24 11.37 -1.70
CA ALA A 98 3.40 11.25 -0.26
C ALA A 98 4.04 9.90 0.07
N SER A 99 5.33 9.87 0.39
CA SER A 99 6.05 8.66 0.77
C SER A 99 6.29 8.59 2.27
N GLY A 100 6.01 7.43 2.88
CA GLY A 100 6.39 7.13 4.26
C GLY A 100 5.27 7.24 5.29
N TYR A 101 4.17 7.94 4.98
CA TYR A 101 3.03 8.11 5.90
C TYR A 101 2.40 6.78 6.37
N ALA A 102 2.40 5.76 5.51
CA ALA A 102 1.76 4.47 5.77
C ALA A 102 2.68 3.44 6.45
N THR A 103 3.96 3.78 6.70
CA THR A 103 4.99 2.78 7.02
C THR A 103 4.65 1.96 8.26
N ALA A 104 4.26 2.63 9.36
CA ALA A 104 3.91 1.96 10.61
C ALA A 104 2.60 1.18 10.46
N ALA A 105 1.54 1.82 9.96
CA ALA A 105 0.23 1.19 9.80
C ALA A 105 0.27 -0.09 8.94
N THR A 106 0.98 -0.05 7.81
CA THR A 106 1.09 -1.23 6.94
C THR A 106 1.95 -2.31 7.59
N ALA A 107 3.00 -1.95 8.33
CA ALA A 107 3.81 -2.93 9.05
C ALA A 107 3.02 -3.62 10.17
N GLU A 108 2.27 -2.85 10.97
CA GLU A 108 1.39 -3.38 12.01
C GLU A 108 0.29 -4.27 11.42
N THR A 109 -0.35 -3.82 10.34
CA THR A 109 -1.38 -4.61 9.64
C THR A 109 -0.79 -5.91 9.09
N THR A 110 0.45 -5.89 8.58
CA THR A 110 1.15 -7.09 8.10
C THR A 110 1.26 -8.13 9.22
N ILE A 111 1.74 -7.73 10.40
CA ILE A 111 1.89 -8.63 11.55
C ILE A 111 0.51 -9.10 12.05
N GLY A 112 -0.47 -8.20 12.16
CA GLY A 112 -1.83 -8.53 12.56
C GLY A 112 -2.47 -9.54 11.60
N LEU A 113 -2.30 -9.35 10.30
CA LEU A 113 -2.81 -10.24 9.25
C LEU A 113 -2.11 -11.61 9.31
N MET A 114 -0.79 -11.66 9.50
CA MET A 114 -0.05 -12.90 9.71
C MET A 114 -0.60 -13.70 10.88
N ILE A 115 -0.74 -13.05 12.05
CA ILE A 115 -1.25 -13.71 13.26
C ILE A 115 -2.69 -14.15 13.07
N SER A 116 -3.55 -13.29 12.52
CA SER A 116 -4.97 -13.58 12.29
C SER A 116 -5.15 -14.80 11.38
N THR A 117 -4.40 -14.88 10.28
CA THR A 117 -4.45 -16.01 9.35
C THR A 117 -3.88 -17.27 10.00
N MET A 118 -2.68 -17.22 10.56
CA MET A 118 -2.00 -18.41 11.12
C MET A 118 -2.73 -18.97 12.35
N ARG A 119 -3.33 -18.12 13.17
CA ARG A 119 -4.08 -18.50 14.37
C ARG A 119 -5.58 -18.64 14.12
N ARG A 120 -6.03 -18.53 12.87
CA ARG A 120 -7.41 -18.77 12.42
C ARG A 120 -8.44 -17.94 13.20
N PHE A 121 -8.14 -16.66 13.40
CA PHE A 121 -8.96 -15.78 14.24
C PHE A 121 -10.41 -15.73 13.77
N LYS A 122 -10.65 -15.62 12.47
CA LYS A 122 -12.01 -15.62 11.89
C LYS A 122 -12.80 -16.87 12.31
N GLU A 123 -12.23 -18.06 12.16
CA GLU A 123 -12.91 -19.30 12.51
C GLU A 123 -13.06 -19.48 14.03
N THR A 124 -12.04 -19.11 14.80
CA THR A 124 -12.10 -19.19 16.28
C THR A 124 -13.14 -18.25 16.87
N GLU A 125 -13.26 -17.04 16.32
CA GLU A 125 -14.22 -16.03 16.75
C GLU A 125 -15.65 -16.50 16.45
N GLN A 126 -15.90 -16.94 15.22
CA GLN A 126 -17.20 -17.47 14.81
C GLN A 126 -17.60 -18.67 15.68
N ARG A 127 -16.65 -19.58 15.95
CA ARG A 127 -16.90 -20.76 16.80
C ARG A 127 -17.29 -20.37 18.22
N CYS A 128 -16.62 -19.37 18.79
CA CYS A 128 -16.93 -18.86 20.12
C CYS A 128 -18.34 -18.26 20.17
N ARG A 129 -18.74 -17.47 19.17
CA ARG A 129 -20.09 -16.90 19.09
C ARG A 129 -21.20 -17.94 18.98
N THR A 130 -20.91 -19.09 18.38
CA THR A 130 -21.87 -20.21 18.27
C THR A 130 -21.79 -21.19 19.44
N GLY A 131 -21.08 -20.86 20.53
CA GLY A 131 -20.99 -21.70 21.73
C GLY A 131 -20.15 -22.97 21.58
N GLY A 132 -19.28 -23.04 20.57
CA GLY A 132 -18.41 -24.19 20.34
C GLY A 132 -17.11 -24.17 21.15
N THR A 133 -16.33 -25.25 21.05
CA THR A 133 -15.04 -25.43 21.74
C THR A 133 -13.85 -25.18 20.81
N MET A 134 -12.62 -25.24 21.35
CA MET A 134 -11.36 -25.05 20.61
C MET A 134 -10.94 -26.21 19.68
N GLU A 135 -11.69 -27.31 19.68
CA GLU A 135 -11.33 -28.53 18.96
C GLU A 135 -11.11 -28.28 17.45
N GLY A 136 -9.99 -28.75 16.90
CA GLY A 136 -9.65 -28.59 15.48
C GLY A 136 -9.22 -27.17 15.06
N LEU A 137 -8.99 -26.25 15.99
CA LEU A 137 -8.63 -24.85 15.72
C LEU A 137 -7.16 -24.50 16.08
N VAL A 138 -6.34 -25.50 16.39
CA VAL A 138 -4.91 -25.29 16.67
C VAL A 138 -4.23 -24.70 15.44
N GLY A 139 -3.49 -23.61 15.64
CA GLY A 139 -2.73 -22.91 14.60
C GLY A 139 -1.29 -22.66 15.05
N PRO A 140 -0.32 -22.56 14.12
CA PRO A 140 1.08 -22.40 14.46
C PRO A 140 1.40 -21.03 15.06
N LEU A 141 2.53 -20.95 15.77
CA LEU A 141 3.15 -19.70 16.16
C LEU A 141 3.95 -19.10 15.00
N LEU A 142 4.06 -17.77 15.01
CA LEU A 142 5.00 -17.02 14.18
C LEU A 142 6.43 -17.09 14.74
N ASN A 143 6.57 -17.17 16.08
CA ASN A 143 7.85 -17.31 16.75
C ASN A 143 8.62 -18.55 16.24
N GLY A 144 9.92 -18.38 15.99
CA GLY A 144 10.81 -19.44 15.50
C GLY A 144 10.63 -19.77 14.01
N LYS A 145 9.69 -19.14 13.29
CA LYS A 145 9.54 -19.33 11.83
C LYS A 145 10.62 -18.59 11.06
N THR A 146 10.93 -19.11 9.87
CA THR A 146 11.68 -18.37 8.85
C THR A 146 10.72 -17.56 8.00
N VAL A 147 10.91 -16.25 7.94
CA VAL A 147 10.05 -15.32 7.21
C VAL A 147 10.83 -14.66 6.08
N GLY A 148 10.35 -14.85 4.85
CA GLY A 148 10.88 -14.23 3.65
C GLY A 148 10.20 -12.90 3.36
N VAL A 149 10.95 -11.82 3.36
CA VAL A 149 10.49 -10.46 3.06
C VAL A 149 10.96 -10.03 1.68
N ILE A 150 10.03 -9.94 0.73
CA ILE A 150 10.28 -9.45 -0.62
C ILE A 150 10.08 -7.94 -0.63
N GLY A 151 11.16 -7.19 -0.80
CA GLY A 151 11.16 -5.72 -0.76
C GLY A 151 11.40 -5.14 0.65
N PRO A 152 12.62 -5.26 1.21
CA PRO A 152 13.05 -4.59 2.46
C PRO A 152 13.18 -3.06 2.30
N GLY A 153 12.22 -2.38 1.69
CA GLY A 153 12.14 -0.91 1.61
C GLY A 153 11.73 -0.28 2.94
N LYS A 154 11.07 0.88 2.95
CA LYS A 154 10.57 1.51 4.18
C LYS A 154 9.62 0.59 4.96
N ILE A 155 8.58 0.08 4.30
CA ILE A 155 7.59 -0.83 4.91
C ILE A 155 8.24 -2.17 5.27
N GLY A 156 8.91 -2.83 4.32
CA GLY A 156 9.56 -4.11 4.56
C GLY A 156 10.57 -4.05 5.72
N SER A 157 11.35 -2.98 5.85
CA SER A 157 12.27 -2.81 6.99
C SER A 157 11.54 -2.65 8.32
N ALA A 158 10.39 -1.98 8.35
CA ALA A 158 9.57 -1.88 9.56
C ALA A 158 8.98 -3.25 9.94
N VAL A 159 8.51 -4.02 8.95
CA VAL A 159 8.04 -5.40 9.15
C VAL A 159 9.17 -6.31 9.68
N ILE A 160 10.37 -6.24 9.09
CA ILE A 160 11.53 -7.03 9.54
C ILE A 160 11.84 -6.76 11.02
N LYS A 161 11.84 -5.50 11.46
CA LYS A 161 12.06 -5.15 12.87
C LYS A 161 11.04 -5.79 13.80
N LEU A 162 9.76 -5.79 13.41
CA LEU A 162 8.72 -6.46 14.17
C LEU A 162 8.92 -7.98 14.17
N LEU A 163 9.18 -8.60 13.01
CA LEU A 163 9.44 -10.03 12.90
C LEU A 163 10.62 -10.49 13.78
N ASN A 164 11.69 -9.69 13.84
CA ASN A 164 12.83 -9.94 14.73
C ASN A 164 12.41 -9.91 16.20
N ALA A 165 11.56 -8.96 16.61
CA ALA A 165 11.01 -8.90 17.97
C ALA A 165 10.10 -10.10 18.29
N PHE A 166 9.44 -10.70 17.29
CA PHE A 166 8.70 -11.95 17.43
C PHE A 166 9.60 -13.20 17.45
N GLY A 167 10.92 -13.06 17.31
CA GLY A 167 11.87 -14.18 17.31
C GLY A 167 11.87 -15.00 16.02
N CYS A 168 11.58 -14.36 14.88
CA CYS A 168 11.69 -14.99 13.56
C CYS A 168 13.13 -14.94 13.04
N ARG A 169 13.51 -15.91 12.20
CA ARG A 169 14.64 -15.75 11.27
C ARG A 169 14.13 -15.01 10.03
N VAL A 170 14.78 -13.93 9.61
CA VAL A 170 14.27 -13.12 8.49
C VAL A 170 15.22 -13.16 7.30
N LEU A 171 14.68 -13.59 6.14
CA LEU A 171 15.34 -13.57 4.84
C LEU A 171 14.81 -12.37 4.05
N GLY A 172 15.67 -11.67 3.32
CA GLY A 172 15.28 -10.51 2.53
C GLY A 172 15.72 -10.61 1.08
N TYR A 173 14.81 -10.30 0.16
CA TYR A 173 15.10 -10.20 -1.27
C TYR A 173 14.80 -8.78 -1.78
N SER A 174 15.77 -8.19 -2.49
CA SER A 174 15.60 -6.95 -3.23
C SER A 174 16.56 -6.92 -4.42
N PRO A 175 16.11 -6.49 -5.61
CA PRO A 175 17.03 -6.19 -6.70
C PRO A 175 17.88 -4.94 -6.40
N SER A 176 17.39 -4.04 -5.53
CA SER A 176 18.14 -2.87 -5.09
C SER A 176 19.21 -3.25 -4.07
N GLU A 177 20.42 -2.74 -4.26
CA GLU A 177 21.49 -2.91 -3.29
C GLU A 177 21.27 -2.05 -2.04
N LYS A 178 21.59 -2.63 -0.89
CA LYS A 178 21.80 -1.92 0.37
C LYS A 178 23.19 -2.26 0.85
N SER A 179 23.81 -1.34 1.56
CA SER A 179 25.08 -1.64 2.21
C SER A 179 24.92 -2.76 3.24
N GLU A 180 25.99 -3.53 3.45
CA GLU A 180 26.03 -4.57 4.47
C GLU A 180 25.73 -4.02 5.88
N GLU A 181 26.10 -2.77 6.15
CA GLU A 181 25.76 -2.09 7.41
C GLU A 181 24.26 -1.84 7.55
N GLU A 182 23.59 -1.38 6.49
CA GLU A 182 22.14 -1.22 6.49
C GLU A 182 21.40 -2.54 6.68
N ILE A 183 21.86 -3.60 6.01
CA ILE A 183 21.30 -4.95 6.14
C ILE A 183 21.40 -5.43 7.58
N ARG A 184 22.59 -5.34 8.19
CA ARG A 184 22.81 -5.70 9.60
C ARG A 184 21.93 -4.88 10.56
N ARG A 185 21.80 -3.58 10.31
CA ARG A 185 20.97 -2.68 11.14
C ARG A 185 19.48 -3.01 11.06
N ILE A 186 18.99 -3.40 9.89
CA ILE A 186 17.58 -3.82 9.72
C ILE A 186 17.38 -5.23 10.33
N GLY A 187 18.40 -6.09 10.22
CA GLY A 187 18.43 -7.41 10.84
C GLY A 187 17.81 -8.50 9.97
N TYR A 188 18.27 -8.63 8.72
CA TYR A 188 17.86 -9.74 7.84
C TYR A 188 19.06 -10.34 7.10
N GLU A 189 18.90 -11.55 6.59
CA GLU A 189 19.85 -12.23 5.71
C GLU A 189 19.46 -11.97 4.25
N LYS A 190 20.33 -11.35 3.45
CA LYS A 190 20.08 -11.12 2.02
C LYS A 190 20.31 -12.43 1.25
N VAL A 191 19.30 -12.87 0.49
CA VAL A 191 19.34 -14.12 -0.29
C VAL A 191 18.73 -13.94 -1.68
N SER A 192 18.89 -14.91 -2.57
CA SER A 192 18.16 -14.93 -3.85
C SER A 192 16.65 -15.16 -3.64
N LEU A 193 15.83 -14.86 -4.65
CA LEU A 193 14.40 -15.10 -4.58
C LEU A 193 14.10 -16.60 -4.39
N GLU A 194 14.80 -17.47 -5.13
CA GLU A 194 14.65 -18.92 -5.05
C GLU A 194 14.99 -19.43 -3.65
N GLN A 195 16.10 -18.94 -3.07
CA GLN A 195 16.50 -19.28 -1.71
C GLN A 195 15.46 -18.81 -0.68
N LEU A 196 14.92 -17.59 -0.84
CA LEU A 196 13.88 -17.04 0.01
C LEU A 196 12.64 -17.93 -0.02
N LEU A 197 12.13 -18.27 -1.21
CA LEU A 197 10.92 -19.07 -1.37
C LEU A 197 11.11 -20.48 -0.80
N ALA A 198 12.23 -21.15 -1.11
CA ALA A 198 12.51 -22.52 -0.65
C ALA A 198 12.71 -22.64 0.87
N GLN A 199 13.22 -21.59 1.54
CA GLN A 199 13.57 -21.64 2.96
C GLN A 199 12.51 -21.03 3.89
N SER A 200 11.56 -20.25 3.37
CA SER A 200 10.60 -19.53 4.20
C SER A 200 9.38 -20.38 4.56
N ASP A 201 8.96 -20.30 5.83
CA ASP A 201 7.66 -20.82 6.28
C ASP A 201 6.54 -19.80 5.99
N VAL A 202 6.90 -18.51 5.95
CA VAL A 202 6.01 -17.39 5.67
C VAL A 202 6.69 -16.46 4.67
N VAL A 203 6.01 -16.05 3.61
CA VAL A 203 6.51 -15.05 2.65
C VAL A 203 5.59 -13.84 2.67
N THR A 204 6.17 -12.64 2.69
CA THR A 204 5.44 -11.37 2.66
C THR A 204 6.04 -10.38 1.66
N LEU A 205 5.16 -9.67 0.95
CA LEU A 205 5.55 -8.77 -0.13
C LEU A 205 5.32 -7.29 0.25
N HIS A 206 6.36 -6.49 0.06
CA HIS A 206 6.41 -5.04 0.26
C HIS A 206 7.18 -4.32 -0.86
N CYS A 207 7.29 -4.92 -2.04
CA CYS A 207 7.92 -4.34 -3.22
C CYS A 207 6.96 -3.44 -4.02
N PRO A 208 7.46 -2.45 -4.79
CA PRO A 208 6.62 -1.69 -5.71
C PRO A 208 6.11 -2.58 -6.86
N LEU A 209 5.09 -2.11 -7.58
CA LEU A 209 4.70 -2.69 -8.87
C LEU A 209 5.46 -1.99 -10.00
N ASN A 210 6.17 -2.76 -10.81
CA ASN A 210 6.82 -2.34 -12.05
C ASN A 210 6.93 -3.55 -12.99
N GLU A 211 7.60 -3.40 -14.14
CA GLU A 211 7.77 -4.47 -15.11
C GLU A 211 8.42 -5.74 -14.52
N SER A 212 9.40 -5.57 -13.63
CA SER A 212 10.13 -6.68 -13.02
C SER A 212 9.39 -7.38 -11.88
N THR A 213 8.39 -6.71 -11.26
CA THR A 213 7.65 -7.25 -10.12
C THR A 213 6.23 -7.67 -10.47
N ARG A 214 5.73 -7.35 -11.66
CA ARG A 214 4.44 -7.83 -12.15
C ARG A 214 4.48 -9.34 -12.35
N GLY A 215 3.57 -10.06 -11.69
CA GLY A 215 3.52 -11.51 -11.71
C GLY A 215 4.75 -12.17 -11.08
N LEU A 216 5.46 -11.46 -10.18
CA LEU A 216 6.66 -11.98 -9.51
C LEU A 216 6.40 -13.29 -8.80
N ILE A 217 5.22 -13.45 -8.20
CA ILE A 217 4.80 -14.70 -7.56
C ILE A 217 3.65 -15.31 -8.35
N GLY A 218 4.00 -16.24 -9.25
CA GLY A 218 3.06 -17.06 -9.99
C GLY A 218 3.05 -18.52 -9.50
N ALA A 219 2.47 -19.41 -10.31
CA ALA A 219 2.37 -20.83 -9.96
C ALA A 219 3.75 -21.49 -9.75
N LYS A 220 4.75 -21.10 -10.55
CA LYS A 220 6.11 -21.63 -10.46
C LYS A 220 6.77 -21.25 -9.14
N GLU A 221 6.65 -19.99 -8.73
CA GLU A 221 7.26 -19.48 -7.50
C GLU A 221 6.55 -20.01 -6.26
N ILE A 222 5.22 -20.15 -6.32
CA ILE A 222 4.46 -20.81 -5.25
C ILE A 222 4.89 -22.27 -5.10
N GLU A 223 5.20 -22.98 -6.19
CA GLU A 223 5.68 -24.37 -6.12
C GLU A 223 7.05 -24.48 -5.42
N MET A 224 7.90 -23.47 -5.55
CA MET A 224 9.18 -23.40 -4.84
C MET A 224 9.03 -23.20 -3.32
N MET A 225 7.87 -22.71 -2.86
CA MET A 225 7.60 -22.56 -1.43
C MET A 225 7.44 -23.93 -0.77
N LYS A 226 7.73 -23.99 0.53
CA LYS A 226 7.46 -25.18 1.35
C LYS A 226 5.98 -25.55 1.31
N ASP A 227 5.70 -26.85 1.36
CA ASP A 227 4.35 -27.33 1.57
C ASP A 227 3.81 -26.83 2.92
N GLY A 228 2.63 -26.24 2.91
CA GLY A 228 2.03 -25.62 4.10
C GLY A 228 2.62 -24.26 4.47
N ALA A 229 3.38 -23.61 3.58
CA ALA A 229 3.81 -22.23 3.78
C ALA A 229 2.63 -21.24 3.74
N TYR A 230 2.88 -20.00 4.19
CA TYR A 230 1.93 -18.90 4.15
C TYR A 230 2.40 -17.77 3.23
N LEU A 231 1.47 -17.11 2.54
CA LEU A 231 1.77 -15.98 1.64
C LEU A 231 0.96 -14.72 1.98
N PHE A 232 1.63 -13.57 2.08
CA PHE A 232 1.01 -12.30 2.42
C PHE A 232 1.32 -11.19 1.41
N ASN A 233 0.30 -10.60 0.80
CA ASN A 233 0.45 -9.48 -0.13
C ASN A 233 -0.14 -8.19 0.44
N LEU A 234 0.74 -7.28 0.88
CA LEU A 234 0.41 -5.91 1.28
C LEU A 234 1.20 -4.89 0.44
N ALA A 235 1.58 -5.28 -0.77
CA ALA A 235 2.31 -4.48 -1.73
C ALA A 235 1.35 -3.91 -2.79
N ARG A 236 1.16 -4.66 -3.88
CA ARG A 236 0.23 -4.39 -4.98
C ARG A 236 -0.33 -5.71 -5.47
N GLY A 237 -1.61 -5.73 -5.86
CA GLY A 237 -2.28 -6.95 -6.30
C GLY A 237 -1.54 -7.69 -7.41
N PRO A 238 -1.22 -7.03 -8.55
CA PRO A 238 -0.58 -7.67 -9.70
C PRO A 238 0.85 -8.21 -9.48
N VAL A 239 1.41 -8.11 -8.27
CA VAL A 239 2.69 -8.76 -7.93
C VAL A 239 2.49 -10.27 -7.73
N VAL A 240 1.29 -10.69 -7.33
CA VAL A 240 0.91 -12.09 -7.14
C VAL A 240 -0.17 -12.45 -8.15
N ASP A 241 -0.06 -13.61 -8.80
CA ASP A 241 -1.15 -14.15 -9.62
C ASP A 241 -2.28 -14.68 -8.72
N SER A 242 -3.42 -13.99 -8.71
CA SER A 242 -4.59 -14.35 -7.91
C SER A 242 -5.14 -15.75 -8.18
N ASN A 243 -5.07 -16.23 -9.43
CA ASN A 243 -5.55 -17.58 -9.78
C ASN A 243 -4.59 -18.65 -9.27
N ALA A 244 -3.29 -18.42 -9.43
CA ALA A 244 -2.26 -19.32 -8.91
C ALA A 244 -2.35 -19.43 -7.37
N LEU A 245 -2.52 -18.29 -6.69
CA LEU A 245 -2.70 -18.25 -5.24
C LEU A 245 -3.97 -19.00 -4.79
N ALA A 246 -5.12 -18.73 -5.42
CA ALA A 246 -6.37 -19.41 -5.10
C ALA A 246 -6.27 -20.93 -5.30
N LYS A 247 -5.65 -21.37 -6.41
CA LYS A 247 -5.40 -22.80 -6.68
C LYS A 247 -4.50 -23.43 -5.62
N ALA A 248 -3.42 -22.76 -5.23
CA ALA A 248 -2.49 -23.26 -4.23
C ALA A 248 -3.16 -23.42 -2.86
N LEU A 249 -3.98 -22.46 -2.44
CA LEU A 249 -4.78 -22.54 -1.21
C LEU A 249 -5.79 -23.69 -1.25
N ASN A 250 -6.52 -23.83 -2.36
CA ASN A 250 -7.55 -24.85 -2.50
C ASN A 250 -6.97 -26.28 -2.58
N SER A 251 -5.76 -26.43 -3.12
CA SER A 251 -5.02 -27.70 -3.15
C SER A 251 -4.33 -28.06 -1.84
N GLY A 252 -4.15 -27.09 -0.93
CA GLY A 252 -3.39 -27.27 0.32
C GLY A 252 -1.88 -27.08 0.18
N LYS A 253 -1.36 -26.70 -1.00
CA LYS A 253 0.05 -26.31 -1.17
C LYS A 253 0.44 -25.20 -0.20
N LEU A 254 -0.42 -24.21 -0.04
CA LEU A 254 -0.29 -23.17 0.97
C LEU A 254 -1.27 -23.42 2.12
N ALA A 255 -0.80 -23.30 3.36
CA ALA A 255 -1.65 -23.46 4.55
C ALA A 255 -2.59 -22.27 4.75
N GLY A 256 -2.22 -21.09 4.25
CA GLY A 256 -3.10 -19.93 4.23
C GLY A 256 -2.45 -18.70 3.58
N ALA A 257 -3.25 -17.67 3.38
CA ALA A 257 -2.80 -16.40 2.84
C ALA A 257 -3.50 -15.20 3.48
N GLY A 258 -2.88 -14.03 3.35
CA GLY A 258 -3.49 -12.75 3.70
C GLY A 258 -3.24 -11.71 2.62
N VAL A 259 -4.28 -11.04 2.16
CA VAL A 259 -4.15 -10.03 1.10
C VAL A 259 -4.89 -8.75 1.47
N ASP A 260 -4.26 -7.61 1.20
CA ASP A 260 -4.89 -6.29 1.33
C ASP A 260 -5.16 -5.63 -0.03
N VAL A 261 -4.52 -6.13 -1.10
CA VAL A 261 -4.49 -5.50 -2.42
C VAL A 261 -4.81 -6.51 -3.52
N TYR A 262 -5.39 -6.01 -4.61
CA TYR A 262 -5.90 -6.80 -5.75
C TYR A 262 -5.57 -6.11 -7.07
N GLU A 263 -5.83 -6.78 -8.20
CA GLU A 263 -5.62 -6.24 -9.54
C GLU A 263 -6.53 -5.05 -9.83
N ILE A 264 -7.71 -5.03 -9.19
CA ILE A 264 -8.69 -3.96 -9.24
C ILE A 264 -8.96 -3.51 -7.81
N GLU A 265 -8.99 -2.20 -7.57
CA GLU A 265 -9.33 -1.67 -6.24
C GLU A 265 -10.76 -2.08 -5.84
N PRO A 266 -10.99 -2.49 -4.57
CA PRO A 266 -12.33 -2.83 -4.10
C PRO A 266 -13.38 -1.72 -4.35
N PRO A 267 -14.67 -2.07 -4.55
CA PRO A 267 -15.27 -3.38 -4.37
C PRO A 267 -14.90 -4.39 -5.47
N LEU A 268 -14.64 -5.63 -5.07
CA LEU A 268 -14.36 -6.72 -5.99
C LEU A 268 -15.64 -7.43 -6.42
N PRO A 269 -15.66 -8.04 -7.62
CA PRO A 269 -16.67 -9.03 -7.97
C PRO A 269 -16.75 -10.14 -6.93
N GLN A 270 -17.96 -10.59 -6.59
CA GLN A 270 -18.13 -11.64 -5.56
C GLN A 270 -17.46 -12.97 -5.96
N ASP A 271 -17.38 -13.25 -7.26
CA ASP A 271 -16.75 -14.42 -7.85
C ASP A 271 -15.24 -14.28 -8.05
N HIS A 272 -14.62 -13.19 -7.56
CA HIS A 272 -13.18 -13.02 -7.60
C HIS A 272 -12.48 -14.22 -6.91
N PRO A 273 -11.45 -14.85 -7.53
CA PRO A 273 -10.89 -16.13 -7.09
C PRO A 273 -10.38 -16.10 -5.65
N LEU A 274 -9.77 -14.98 -5.21
CA LEU A 274 -9.29 -14.82 -3.84
C LEU A 274 -10.42 -14.71 -2.80
N LEU A 275 -11.63 -14.27 -3.17
CA LEU A 275 -12.77 -14.25 -2.25
C LEU A 275 -13.38 -15.64 -2.05
N GLN A 276 -13.12 -16.56 -2.98
CA GLN A 276 -13.64 -17.94 -2.96
C GLN A 276 -12.62 -18.97 -2.44
N ALA A 277 -11.35 -18.58 -2.30
CA ALA A 277 -10.29 -19.47 -1.87
C ALA A 277 -10.42 -19.87 -0.38
N LYS A 278 -9.96 -21.08 -0.04
CA LYS A 278 -9.86 -21.53 1.35
C LYS A 278 -8.73 -20.82 2.10
N ASN A 279 -8.83 -20.77 3.43
CA ASN A 279 -7.75 -20.37 4.34
C ASN A 279 -7.12 -18.98 4.02
N ILE A 280 -7.91 -18.05 3.51
CA ILE A 280 -7.46 -16.69 3.19
C ILE A 280 -8.17 -15.65 4.06
N VAL A 281 -7.42 -14.62 4.43
CA VAL A 281 -7.96 -13.39 5.03
C VAL A 281 -7.79 -12.25 4.03
N THR A 282 -8.89 -11.61 3.67
CA THR A 282 -8.94 -10.55 2.65
C THR A 282 -9.31 -9.23 3.30
N LEU A 283 -8.51 -8.20 3.07
CA LEU A 283 -8.76 -6.84 3.52
C LEU A 283 -9.04 -5.94 2.31
N PRO A 284 -9.86 -4.89 2.44
CA PRO A 284 -10.24 -4.02 1.31
C PRO A 284 -9.29 -2.83 1.17
N HIS A 285 -7.99 -3.08 0.98
CA HIS A 285 -6.94 -2.06 0.84
C HIS A 285 -6.91 -1.03 1.99
N ILE A 286 -6.90 -1.56 3.21
CA ILE A 286 -6.99 -0.79 4.45
C ILE A 286 -5.67 -0.73 5.22
N ALA A 287 -4.64 -1.49 4.83
CA ALA A 287 -3.42 -1.62 5.64
C ALA A 287 -2.67 -0.31 5.86
N TRP A 288 -2.86 0.69 5.00
CA TRP A 288 -2.28 2.02 5.18
C TRP A 288 -3.13 2.95 6.06
N CYS A 289 -4.43 2.66 6.24
CA CYS A 289 -5.45 3.60 6.68
C CYS A 289 -5.63 3.60 8.21
N SER A 290 -4.68 4.23 8.91
CA SER A 290 -4.82 4.59 10.33
C SER A 290 -5.10 6.09 10.48
N HIS A 291 -5.64 6.51 11.63
CA HIS A 291 -5.81 7.94 11.95
C HIS A 291 -4.50 8.71 11.78
N GLN A 292 -3.41 8.16 12.33
CA GLN A 292 -2.07 8.74 12.24
C GLN A 292 -1.56 8.82 10.80
N SER A 293 -1.78 7.77 10.00
CA SER A 293 -1.42 7.75 8.59
C SER A 293 -2.13 8.85 7.80
N LEU A 294 -3.42 9.08 8.06
CA LEU A 294 -4.23 10.10 7.38
C LEU A 294 -3.71 11.51 7.69
N GLU A 295 -3.36 11.78 8.94
CA GLU A 295 -2.76 13.05 9.35
C GLU A 295 -1.40 13.30 8.69
N VAL A 296 -0.46 12.36 8.82
CA VAL A 296 0.89 12.51 8.23
C VAL A 296 0.83 12.65 6.71
N ARG A 297 -0.08 11.92 6.07
CA ARG A 297 -0.31 12.01 4.61
C ARG A 297 -0.76 13.39 4.19
N ALA A 298 -1.70 13.99 4.92
CA ALA A 298 -2.14 15.35 4.67
C ALA A 298 -0.98 16.34 4.86
N GLU A 299 -0.26 16.24 5.99
CA GLU A 299 0.91 17.09 6.25
C GLU A 299 1.94 17.04 5.11
N ILE A 300 2.30 15.85 4.63
CA ILE A 300 3.21 15.71 3.49
C ILE A 300 2.63 16.35 2.22
N ALA A 301 1.34 16.14 1.94
CA ALA A 301 0.71 16.67 0.74
C ALA A 301 0.70 18.20 0.70
N PHE A 302 0.42 18.87 1.84
CA PHE A 302 0.46 20.33 1.93
C PHE A 302 1.88 20.87 1.99
N GLU A 303 2.79 20.19 2.69
CA GLU A 303 4.20 20.55 2.74
C GLU A 303 4.87 20.47 1.36
N ASN A 304 4.50 19.50 0.52
CA ASN A 304 4.91 19.43 -0.89
C ASN A 304 4.56 20.72 -1.66
N ILE A 305 3.35 21.26 -1.46
CA ILE A 305 2.91 22.50 -2.10
C ILE A 305 3.78 23.66 -1.62
N ARG A 306 3.96 23.79 -0.29
CA ARG A 306 4.77 24.86 0.29
C ARG A 306 6.21 24.85 -0.24
N GLN A 307 6.82 23.68 -0.33
CA GLN A 307 8.18 23.51 -0.83
C GLN A 307 8.28 23.77 -2.33
N TRP A 308 7.28 23.37 -3.11
CA TRP A 308 7.22 23.69 -4.54
C TRP A 308 7.11 25.20 -4.79
N ILE A 309 6.23 25.91 -4.05
CA ILE A 309 6.12 27.38 -4.11
C ILE A 309 7.45 28.05 -3.78
N ALA A 310 8.22 27.50 -2.84
CA ALA A 310 9.55 27.97 -2.47
C ALA A 310 10.67 27.57 -3.45
N GLY A 311 10.36 26.91 -4.57
CA GLY A 311 11.36 26.45 -5.55
C GLY A 311 12.18 25.23 -5.11
N ARG A 312 11.73 24.49 -4.09
CA ARG A 312 12.43 23.35 -3.48
C ARG A 312 11.57 22.07 -3.53
N GLN A 313 11.00 21.75 -4.70
CA GLN A 313 10.15 20.57 -4.87
C GLN A 313 10.77 19.31 -4.26
N GLN A 314 9.98 18.59 -3.46
CA GLN A 314 10.37 17.34 -2.80
C GLN A 314 9.42 16.21 -3.19
N ASN A 315 9.74 14.97 -2.81
CA ASN A 315 8.95 13.78 -3.17
C ASN A 315 8.65 13.71 -4.68
N LYS A 316 9.65 14.09 -5.49
CA LYS A 316 9.51 14.35 -6.93
C LYS A 316 9.17 13.09 -7.71
N VAL A 317 8.12 13.17 -8.51
CA VAL A 317 7.72 12.18 -9.52
C VAL A 317 7.98 12.70 -10.93
N VAL A 318 7.65 13.97 -11.19
CA VAL A 318 7.94 14.73 -12.42
C VAL A 318 8.73 15.98 -12.10
#